data_AF-A0A099K8U6-F1
#
_entry.id   AF-A0A099K8U6-F1
#
_cell.length_a   1.000
_cell.length_b   1.000
_cell.length_c   1.000
_cell.angle_alpha   90.00
_cell.angle_beta   90.00
_cell.angle_gamma   90.00
#
_symmetry.space_group_name_H-M   'P 1'
#
loop_
_entity.id
_entity.type
_entity.pdbx_description
1 polymer ?
#
loop_
_entity_poly.entity_id
_entity_poly.type
_entity_poly.pdbx_seq_one_letter_code
_entity_poly.pdbx_strand_id
1 'polypeptide(L)' 'MCLIMSNEFTYMESWLAMLLTTYNNNPSTGLAKTINFYLNKILHHDDISFCGEKQCEYLAMKRFWQWHARHNEAG' A
#
# COMPACT_ATOMS: atom_id res chain seq x y z
N MET A 1 -16.26 -2.92 -12.02
CA MET A 1 -17.25 -2.52 -11.00
C MET A 1 -16.94 -3.31 -9.74
N CYS A 2 -16.54 -2.65 -8.66
CA CYS A 2 -16.14 -3.35 -7.44
C CYS A 2 -17.38 -3.75 -6.64
N LEU A 3 -17.34 -4.94 -6.03
CA LEU A 3 -18.34 -5.33 -5.03
C LEU A 3 -18.22 -4.43 -3.80
N ILE A 4 -19.25 -4.47 -2.95
CA ILE A 4 -19.21 -3.80 -1.64
C ILE A 4 -17.99 -4.34 -0.89
N MET A 5 -17.07 -3.43 -0.54
CA MET A 5 -15.88 -3.80 0.23
C MET A 5 -16.25 -3.94 1.70
N SER A 6 -15.59 -4.86 2.39
CA SER A 6 -15.73 -4.99 3.83
C SER A 6 -15.25 -3.73 4.54
N ASN A 7 -15.76 -3.51 5.74
CA ASN A 7 -15.25 -2.46 6.62
C ASN A 7 -13.75 -2.69 6.90
N GLU A 8 -13.31 -3.95 7.02
CA GLU A 8 -11.90 -4.29 7.20
C GLU A 8 -11.04 -3.74 6.07
N PHE A 9 -11.41 -4.01 4.81
CA PHE A 9 -10.67 -3.48 3.67
C PHE A 9 -10.67 -1.95 3.64
N THR A 10 -11.81 -1.33 3.95
CA THR A 10 -11.92 0.13 4.03
C THR A 10 -11.00 0.74 5.11
N TYR A 11 -10.87 0.07 6.26
CA TYR A 11 -9.90 0.46 7.28
C TYR A 11 -8.47 0.28 6.77
N MET A 12 -8.18 -0.79 6.02
CA MET A 12 -6.86 -0.95 5.40
C MET A 12 -6.52 0.20 4.46
N GLU A 13 -7.44 0.63 3.61
CA GLU A 13 -7.23 1.81 2.74
C GLU A 13 -6.96 3.08 3.55
N SER A 14 -7.71 3.29 4.64
CA SER A 14 -7.52 4.44 5.53
C SER A 14 -6.15 4.43 6.19
N TRP A 15 -5.67 3.26 6.63
CA TRP A 15 -4.33 3.08 7.17
C TRP A 15 -3.24 3.34 6.13
N LEU A 16 -3.42 2.86 4.89
CA LEU A 16 -2.49 3.14 3.81
C LEU A 16 -2.40 4.65 3.53
N ALA A 17 -3.53 5.35 3.46
CA ALA A 17 -3.58 6.79 3.28
C ALA A 17 -2.86 7.55 4.41
N MET A 18 -3.03 7.10 5.66
CA MET A 18 -2.31 7.65 6.80
C MET A 18 -0.79 7.45 6.65
N LEU A 19 -0.33 6.25 6.31
CA LEU A 19 1.10 5.95 6.12
C LEU A 19 1.72 6.80 5.00
N LEU A 20 1.03 6.96 3.87
CA LEU A 20 1.45 7.80 2.76
C LEU A 20 1.55 9.28 3.18
N THR A 21 0.58 9.77 3.94
CA THR A 21 0.57 11.15 4.46
C THR A 21 1.72 11.37 5.43
N THR A 22 1.95 10.43 6.35
CA THR A 22 3.09 10.48 7.27
C THR A 22 4.42 10.48 6.51
N TYR A 23 4.54 9.68 5.45
CA TYR A 23 5.76 9.65 4.64
C TYR A 23 5.99 10.98 3.92
N ASN A 24 4.94 11.58 3.36
CA ASN A 24 5.06 12.86 2.68
C ASN A 24 5.55 13.98 3.62
N ASN A 25 5.18 13.91 4.90
CA ASN A 25 5.59 14.89 5.91
C ASN A 25 6.96 14.58 6.53
N ASN A 26 7.31 13.32 6.68
CA ASN A 26 8.58 12.87 7.26
C ASN A 26 9.08 11.60 6.55
N PRO A 27 9.75 11.76 5.40
CA PRO A 27 10.25 10.65 4.61
C PRO A 27 11.28 9.83 5.40
N SER A 28 11.10 8.51 5.44
CA SER A 28 12.11 7.61 5.99
C SER A 28 12.10 6.25 5.30
N THR A 29 13.28 5.63 5.21
CA THR A 29 13.43 4.26 4.66
C THR A 29 12.59 3.25 5.45
N GLY A 30 12.50 3.41 6.77
CA GLY A 30 11.65 2.58 7.64
C GLY A 30 10.18 2.68 7.25
N LEU A 31 9.67 3.90 7.03
CA LEU A 31 8.28 4.09 6.65
C LEU A 31 8.00 3.61 5.22
N ALA A 32 8.94 3.78 4.28
CA ALA A 32 8.85 3.20 2.94
C ALA A 32 8.72 1.66 2.98
N LYS A 33 9.51 0.99 3.84
CA LYS A 33 9.39 -0.47 4.07
C LYS A 33 8.04 -0.85 4.66
N THR A 34 7.55 -0.07 5.64
CA THR A 34 6.23 -0.27 6.24
C THR A 34 5.10 -0.13 5.21
N ILE A 35 5.16 0.89 4.34
CA ILE A 35 4.18 1.06 3.25
C ILE A 35 4.23 -0.14 2.29
N ASN A 36 5.42 -0.56 1.86
CA ASN A 36 5.57 -1.73 0.98
C ASN A 36 5.00 -3.02 1.62
N PHE A 37 5.27 -3.23 2.91
CA PHE A 37 4.72 -4.36 3.66
C PHE A 37 3.19 -4.28 3.76
N TYR A 38 2.64 -3.09 3.99
CA TYR A 38 1.20 -2.89 4.11
C TYR A 38 0.47 -3.08 2.78
N LEU A 39 1.03 -2.60 1.68
CA LEU A 39 0.52 -2.87 0.32
C LEU A 39 0.50 -4.37 0.02
N ASN A 40 1.48 -5.14 0.52
CA ASN A 40 1.45 -6.59 0.41
C ASN A 40 0.25 -7.18 1.14
N LYS A 41 -0.12 -6.68 2.32
CA LYS A 41 -1.33 -7.13 3.04
C LYS A 41 -2.61 -6.85 2.27
N ILE A 42 -2.77 -5.61 1.76
CA ILE A 42 -3.94 -5.22 0.95
C ILE A 42 -4.10 -6.14 -0.27
N LEU A 43 -2.99 -6.44 -0.97
CA LEU A 43 -2.99 -7.29 -2.16
C LEU A 43 -3.27 -8.78 -1.88
N HIS A 44 -3.21 -9.22 -0.62
CA HIS A 44 -3.58 -10.59 -0.21
C HIS A 44 -4.96 -10.65 0.45
N HIS A 45 -5.65 -9.53 0.63
CA HIS A 45 -6.98 -9.52 1.23
C HIS A 45 -8.02 -9.95 0.19
N ASP A 46 -8.96 -10.83 0.57
CA ASP A 46 -9.92 -11.44 -0.36
C ASP A 46 -10.69 -10.41 -1.20
N ASP A 47 -11.12 -9.31 -0.57
CA ASP A 47 -11.84 -8.20 -1.22
C ASP A 47 -11.13 -7.61 -2.46
N ILE A 48 -9.79 -7.64 -2.51
CA ILE A 48 -9.05 -7.06 -3.64
C ILE A 48 -9.33 -7.81 -4.94
N SER A 49 -9.63 -9.10 -4.84
CA SER A 49 -9.93 -9.97 -5.99
C SER A 49 -11.22 -9.56 -6.70
N PHE A 50 -12.10 -8.82 -6.02
CA PHE A 50 -13.35 -8.32 -6.58
C PHE A 50 -13.25 -6.89 -7.13
N CYS A 51 -12.05 -6.30 -7.12
CA CYS A 51 -11.80 -4.92 -7.55
C CYS A 51 -10.51 -4.80 -8.37
N GLY A 52 -10.55 -5.26 -9.62
CA GLY A 52 -9.36 -5.35 -10.49
C GLY A 52 -8.64 -4.01 -10.76
N GLU A 53 -9.37 -2.89 -10.82
CA GLU A 53 -8.77 -1.56 -10.97
C GLU A 53 -7.90 -1.21 -9.76
N LYS A 54 -8.46 -1.29 -8.55
CA LYS A 54 -7.70 -1.08 -7.29
C LYS A 54 -6.54 -2.06 -7.16
N GLN A 55 -6.72 -3.31 -7.56
CA GLN A 55 -5.65 -4.31 -7.54
C GLN A 55 -4.46 -3.85 -8.40
N CYS A 56 -4.71 -3.38 -9.62
CA CYS A 56 -3.68 -2.84 -10.50
C CYS A 56 -2.99 -1.60 -9.89
N GLU A 57 -3.75 -0.68 -9.29
CA GLU A 57 -3.22 0.51 -8.63
C GLU A 57 -2.29 0.14 -7.46
N TYR A 58 -2.70 -0.76 -6.57
CA TYR A 58 -1.86 -1.18 -5.46
C TYR A 58 -0.66 -2.02 -5.91
N LEU A 59 -0.77 -2.80 -6.99
CA LEU A 59 0.37 -3.50 -7.59
C LEU A 59 1.41 -2.51 -8.11
N ALA A 60 0.97 -1.48 -8.84
CA ALA A 60 1.86 -0.42 -9.33
C ALA A 60 2.52 0.32 -8.16
N MET A 61 1.74 0.70 -7.15
CA MET A 61 2.24 1.36 -5.95
C MET A 61 3.24 0.47 -5.18
N LYS A 62 2.96 -0.82 -5.03
CA LYS A 62 3.87 -1.79 -4.38
C LYS A 62 5.21 -1.87 -5.12
N ARG A 63 5.20 -1.93 -6.46
CA ARG A 63 6.44 -1.95 -7.26
C ARG A 63 7.30 -0.71 -6.99
N PHE A 64 6.67 0.47 -6.95
CA PHE A 64 7.35 1.71 -6.60
C PHE A 64 7.97 1.64 -5.19
N TRP A 65 7.19 1.27 -4.17
CA TRP A 65 7.70 1.25 -2.79
C TRP A 65 8.73 0.15 -2.55
N GLN A 66 8.63 -0.99 -3.24
CA GLN A 66 9.63 -2.04 -3.18
C GLN A 66 10.97 -1.59 -3.77
N TRP A 67 10.94 -0.91 -4.91
CA TRP A 67 12.13 -0.30 -5.51
C TRP A 67 12.71 0.77 -4.57
N HIS A 68 11.87 1.69 -4.10
CA HIS A 68 12.26 2.81 -3.25
C HIS A 68 12.86 2.36 -1.91
N ALA A 69 12.27 1.34 -1.29
CA ALA A 69 12.76 0.79 -0.03
C ALA A 69 14.11 0.06 -0.17
N ARG A 70 14.44 -0.48 -1.34
CA ARG A 70 15.73 -1.14 -1.62
C ARG A 70 16.84 -0.15 -1.95
N HIS A 71 16.52 0.95 -2.63
CA HIS A 71 17.52 1.92 -3.07
C HIS A 71 17.91 2.95 -2.01
N ASN A 72 17.11 3.13 -0.95
CA ASN A 72 17.45 4.00 0.19
C ASN A 72 18.14 3.26 1.36
N GLU A 73 18.68 2.06 1.13
CA GLU A 73 19.53 1.33 2.08
C GLU A 73 21.03 1.63 1.90
N ALA A 74 21.40 2.42 0.89
CA ALA A 74 22.79 2.72 0.53
C ALA A 74 23.23 4.17 0.81
N GLY A 75 22.46 4.91 1.63
CA GLY A 75 22.77 6.29 2.05
C GLY A 75 23.25 6.37 3.48
#